data_AF-A0A415X3Z3-F1
#
_entry.id   AF-A0A415X3Z3-F1
#
_cell.length_a   1.000
_cell.length_b   1.000
_cell.length_c   1.000
_cell.angle_alpha   90.00
_cell.angle_beta   90.00
_cell.angle_gamma   90.00
#
_symmetry.space_group_name_H-M   'P 1'
#
loop_
_entity.id
_entity.type
_entity.pdbx_description
1 polymer ?
#
loop_
_entity_poly.entity_id
_entity_poly.type
_entity_poly.pdbx_seq_one_letter_code
_entity_poly.pdbx_strand_id
1 'polypeptide(L)'
;MVEELAVNAVEKKLDMQASILVGNYEYYYACGKLKGLMDLAVDEKTAPLVMKEIVDEALASYTPDEETEPVKAYLKTLLLRYRPADEYDAQMADLFRQGRDGH
;
A
#
# COMPACT_ATOMS: atom_id res chain seq x y z
N MET A 1 -1.65 15.27 -10.70
CA MET A 1 -3.11 15.00 -10.81
C MET A 1 -3.42 13.53 -10.53
N VAL A 2 -2.80 12.56 -11.22
CA VAL A 2 -3.05 11.14 -10.95
C VAL A 2 -2.52 10.70 -9.58
N GLU A 3 -1.33 11.15 -9.18
CA GLU A 3 -0.73 10.80 -7.88
C GLU A 3 -1.57 11.30 -6.69
N GLU A 4 -1.93 12.59 -6.69
CA GLU A 4 -2.79 13.19 -5.65
C GLU A 4 -4.15 12.49 -5.55
N LEU A 5 -4.72 12.03 -6.66
CA LEU A 5 -5.95 11.24 -6.65
C LEU A 5 -5.73 9.87 -5.99
N ALA A 6 -4.61 9.19 -6.27
CA ALA A 6 -4.29 7.90 -5.66
C ALA A 6 -4.04 8.03 -4.15
N VAL A 7 -3.28 9.04 -3.72
CA VAL A 7 -3.06 9.36 -2.30
C VAL A 7 -4.39 9.58 -1.59
N ASN A 8 -5.19 10.55 -2.07
CA ASN A 8 -6.47 10.88 -1.46
C ASN A 8 -7.46 9.70 -1.47
N ALA A 9 -7.43 8.88 -2.52
CA ALA A 9 -8.28 7.69 -2.60
C ALA A 9 -7.89 6.65 -1.54
N VAL A 10 -6.60 6.36 -1.35
CA VAL A 10 -6.15 5.41 -0.32
C VAL A 10 -6.43 5.95 1.08
N GLU A 11 -6.10 7.21 1.37
CA GLU A 11 -6.37 7.83 2.67
C GLU A 11 -7.86 7.77 3.02
N LYS A 12 -8.73 8.09 2.06
CA LYS A 12 -10.18 8.01 2.27
C LYS A 12 -10.67 6.59 2.51
N LYS A 13 -10.10 5.59 1.82
CA LYS A 13 -10.44 4.16 2.03
C LYS A 13 -10.02 3.71 3.43
N LEU A 14 -8.86 4.15 3.90
CA LEU A 14 -8.34 3.87 5.23
C LEU A 14 -9.20 4.54 6.32
N ASP A 15 -9.55 5.81 6.16
CA ASP A 15 -10.39 6.57 7.09
C ASP A 15 -11.81 5.99 7.19
N MET A 16 -12.44 5.73 6.03
CA MET A 16 -13.79 5.16 5.97
C MET A 16 -13.84 3.66 6.26
N GLN A 17 -12.69 2.97 6.25
CA GLN A 17 -12.59 1.51 6.30
C GLN A 17 -13.50 0.83 5.26
N ALA A 18 -13.50 1.36 4.04
CA ALA A 18 -14.38 0.92 2.95
C ALA A 18 -13.64 0.85 1.59
N SER A 19 -14.21 0.06 0.67
CA SER A 19 -13.71 -0.17 -0.70
C SER A 19 -12.48 -1.10 -0.81
N ILE A 20 -11.83 -1.12 -1.99
CA ILE A 20 -10.63 -1.89 -2.31
C ILE A 20 -9.65 -1.02 -3.13
N LEU A 21 -8.39 -1.45 -3.24
CA LEU A 21 -7.46 -0.86 -4.20
C LEU A 21 -7.91 -1.21 -5.62
N VAL A 22 -7.85 -0.24 -6.54
CA VAL A 22 -8.33 -0.38 -7.92
C VAL A 22 -7.23 -0.20 -8.97
N GLY A 23 -6.00 0.09 -8.55
CA GLY A 23 -4.89 0.28 -9.48
C GLY A 23 -3.52 0.31 -8.82
N ASN A 24 -2.51 0.17 -9.66
CA ASN A 24 -1.10 0.06 -9.28
C ASN A 24 -0.57 1.30 -8.56
N TYR A 25 -1.09 2.49 -8.90
CA TYR A 25 -0.78 3.74 -8.18
C TYR A 25 -1.18 3.68 -6.70
N GLU A 26 -2.43 3.31 -6.42
CA GLU A 26 -2.92 3.16 -5.05
C GLU A 26 -2.16 2.07 -4.29
N TYR A 27 -1.81 0.99 -5.00
CA TYR A 27 -1.03 -0.11 -4.44
C TYR A 27 0.37 0.32 -4.01
N TYR A 28 1.09 1.09 -4.83
CA TYR A 28 2.42 1.56 -4.46
C TYR A 28 2.40 2.51 -3.28
N TYR A 29 1.43 3.43 -3.23
CA TYR A 29 1.24 4.28 -2.05
C TYR A 29 0.95 3.45 -0.78
N ALA A 30 0.04 2.47 -0.87
CA ALA A 30 -0.29 1.59 0.25
C ALA A 30 0.91 0.74 0.73
N CYS A 31 1.74 0.24 -0.20
CA CYS A 31 2.98 -0.47 0.13
C CYS A 31 4.00 0.45 0.82
N GLY A 32 4.09 1.71 0.37
CA GLY A 32 4.86 2.75 1.04
C GLY A 32 4.44 2.92 2.49
N LYS A 33 3.12 3.06 2.74
CA LYS A 33 2.60 3.14 4.12
C LYS A 33 2.97 1.92 4.96
N LEU A 34 2.88 0.72 4.39
CA LEU A 34 3.29 -0.51 5.09
C LEU A 34 4.79 -0.50 5.44
N LYS A 35 5.66 -0.05 4.51
CA LYS A 35 7.10 0.12 4.74
C LYS A 35 7.40 1.14 5.84
N GLY A 36 6.55 2.15 6.02
CA GLY A 36 6.65 3.09 7.15
C GLY A 36 6.29 2.46 8.51
N LEU A 37 5.55 1.34 8.52
CA LEU A 37 5.10 0.63 9.73
C LEU A 37 5.99 -0.54 10.13
N MET A 38 6.68 -1.16 9.18
CA MET A 38 7.53 -2.33 9.41
C MET A 38 8.69 -2.37 8.40
N ASP A 39 9.76 -3.08 8.76
CA ASP A 39 10.86 -3.27 7.83
C ASP A 39 10.52 -4.31 6.76
N LEU A 40 10.47 -3.87 5.50
CA LEU A 40 10.24 -4.70 4.32
C LEU A 40 11.43 -4.62 3.36
N ALA A 41 11.81 -5.73 2.75
CA ALA A 41 12.83 -5.76 1.71
C ALA A 41 12.31 -5.26 0.34
N VAL A 42 11.59 -4.14 0.32
CA VAL A 42 11.07 -3.48 -0.87
C VAL A 42 11.46 -2.00 -0.88
N ASP A 43 11.62 -1.46 -2.07
CA ASP A 43 11.87 -0.04 -2.33
C ASP A 43 11.02 0.45 -3.51
N GLU A 44 11.14 1.72 -3.85
CA GLU A 44 10.32 2.31 -4.91
C GLU A 44 10.60 1.72 -6.29
N LYS A 45 11.72 1.02 -6.51
CA LYS A 45 12.13 0.41 -7.79
C LYS A 45 11.72 -1.06 -7.89
N THR A 46 11.18 -1.62 -6.82
CA THR A 46 10.76 -3.01 -6.78
C THR A 46 9.58 -3.20 -7.74
N ALA A 47 9.67 -4.17 -8.64
CA ALA A 47 8.63 -4.44 -9.65
C ALA A 47 7.31 -4.87 -8.98
N PRO A 48 6.13 -4.60 -9.57
CA PRO A 48 4.85 -4.76 -8.88
C PRO A 48 4.58 -6.19 -8.40
N LEU A 49 4.90 -7.18 -9.24
CA LEU A 49 4.70 -8.59 -8.94
C LEU A 49 5.65 -9.08 -7.84
N VAL A 50 6.92 -8.66 -7.88
CA VAL A 50 7.92 -8.97 -6.84
C VAL A 50 7.54 -8.31 -5.51
N MET A 51 7.08 -7.06 -5.56
CA MET A 51 6.58 -6.35 -4.39
C MET A 51 5.42 -7.10 -3.75
N LYS A 52 4.51 -7.68 -4.55
CA LYS A 52 3.37 -8.46 -4.06
C LYS A 52 3.79 -9.70 -3.29
N GLU A 53 4.76 -10.46 -3.80
CA GLU A 53 5.28 -11.64 -3.11
C GLU A 53 5.84 -11.29 -1.72
N ILE A 54 6.68 -10.26 -1.65
CA ILE A 54 7.32 -9.83 -0.40
C ILE A 54 6.29 -9.25 0.59
N VAL A 55 5.35 -8.44 0.10
CA VAL A 55 4.29 -7.86 0.92
C VAL A 55 3.36 -8.95 1.47
N ASP A 56 2.97 -9.93 0.65
CA ASP A 56 2.10 -11.02 1.12
C ASP A 56 2.77 -11.88 2.19
N GLU A 57 4.06 -12.16 2.05
CA GLU A 57 4.83 -12.86 3.07
C GLU A 57 4.85 -12.07 4.39
N ALA A 58 5.12 -10.77 4.34
CA ALA A 58 5.13 -9.93 5.55
C ALA A 58 3.74 -9.82 6.20
N LEU A 59 2.68 -9.73 5.40
CA LEU A 59 1.31 -9.63 5.87
C LEU A 59 0.80 -10.92 6.54
N ALA A 60 1.42 -12.08 6.26
CA ALA A 60 1.08 -13.35 6.90
C ALA A 60 1.31 -13.32 8.42
N SER A 61 2.39 -12.66 8.86
CA SER A 61 2.73 -12.49 10.28
C SER A 61 2.25 -11.17 10.89
N TYR A 62 1.80 -10.21 10.07
CA TYR A 62 1.36 -8.91 10.55
C TYR A 62 -0.06 -8.97 11.12
N THR A 63 -0.22 -8.83 12.43
CA THR A 63 -1.51 -8.92 13.12
C THR A 63 -1.83 -7.61 13.85
N PRO A 64 -2.19 -6.53 13.13
CA PRO A 64 -2.67 -5.31 13.77
C PRO A 64 -3.98 -5.60 14.51
N ASP A 65 -4.16 -4.94 15.66
CA ASP A 65 -5.37 -5.10 16.46
C ASP A 65 -6.54 -4.31 15.85
N GLU A 66 -7.67 -4.96 15.59
CA GLU A 66 -8.80 -4.31 14.89
C GLU A 66 -9.51 -3.23 15.73
N GLU A 67 -9.48 -3.34 17.07
CA GLU A 67 -10.16 -2.39 17.96
C GLU A 67 -9.29 -1.14 18.20
N THR A 68 -7.99 -1.34 18.38
CA THR A 68 -7.03 -0.29 18.75
C THR A 68 -6.22 0.25 17.57
N GLU A 69 -6.07 -0.52 16.49
CA GLU A 69 -5.32 -0.14 15.28
C GLU A 69 -6.15 -0.35 13.98
N PRO A 70 -7.40 0.11 13.91
CA PRO A 70 -8.32 -0.20 12.81
C PRO A 70 -7.79 0.23 11.44
N VAL A 71 -7.07 1.36 11.36
CA VAL A 71 -6.45 1.83 10.10
C VAL A 71 -5.38 0.86 9.60
N LYS A 72 -4.57 0.28 10.50
CA LYS A 72 -3.53 -0.69 10.14
C LYS A 72 -4.13 -2.02 9.70
N ALA A 73 -5.20 -2.46 10.40
CA ALA A 73 -5.97 -3.63 10.01
C ALA A 73 -6.62 -3.45 8.62
N TYR A 74 -7.13 -2.25 8.34
CA TYR A 74 -7.69 -1.96 7.04
C TYR A 74 -6.65 -1.86 5.92
N LEU A 75 -5.46 -1.28 6.20
CA LEU A 75 -4.34 -1.29 5.26
C LEU A 75 -3.93 -2.71 4.85
N LYS A 76 -3.82 -3.61 5.83
CA LYS A 76 -3.59 -5.05 5.57
C LYS A 76 -4.67 -5.62 4.65
N THR A 77 -5.94 -5.31 4.90
CA THR A 77 -7.07 -5.77 4.08
C THR A 77 -6.97 -5.27 2.64
N LEU A 78 -6.63 -4.00 2.42
CA LEU A 78 -6.45 -3.41 1.10
C LEU A 78 -5.35 -4.13 0.31
N LEU A 79 -4.18 -4.35 0.93
CA LEU A 79 -3.02 -4.98 0.29
C LEU A 79 -3.24 -6.46 -0.03
N LEU A 80 -3.90 -7.21 0.87
CA LEU A 80 -4.21 -8.63 0.62
C LEU A 80 -5.19 -8.84 -0.54
N ARG A 81 -6.17 -7.94 -0.70
CA ARG A 81 -7.22 -8.08 -1.72
C ARG A 81 -6.80 -7.65 -3.12
N TYR A 82 -5.72 -6.87 -3.24
CA TYR A 82 -5.27 -6.37 -4.52
C TYR A 82 -4.29 -7.33 -5.20
N ARG A 83 -4.40 -7.45 -6.53
CA ARG A 83 -3.44 -8.13 -7.38
C ARG A 83 -2.88 -7.11 -8.38
N PRO A 84 -1.62 -6.70 -8.27
CA PRO A 84 -1.04 -5.74 -9.19
C PRO A 84 -0.91 -6.35 -10.59
N ALA A 85 -1.02 -5.48 -11.59
CA ALA A 85 -0.58 -5.79 -12.94
C ALA A 85 0.92 -5.46 -13.08
N ASP A 86 1.58 -5.90 -14.14
CA ASP A 86 3.05 -5.77 -14.30
C ASP A 86 3.47 -4.34 -14.69
N GLU A 87 2.53 -3.48 -15.09
CA GLU A 87 2.79 -2.10 -15.46
C GLU A 87 3.40 -1.32 -14.30
N TYR A 88 4.51 -0.65 -14.60
CA TYR A 88 5.28 0.15 -13.67
C TYR A 88 5.80 1.42 -14.34
N ASP A 89 5.73 2.55 -13.64
CA ASP A 89 6.26 3.82 -14.11
C ASP A 89 6.85 4.67 -12.96
N ALA A 90 7.32 5.87 -13.30
CA ALA A 90 7.95 6.78 -12.35
C ALA A 90 6.97 7.33 -11.29
N GLN A 91 5.68 7.49 -11.61
CA GLN A 91 4.70 8.01 -10.65
C GLN A 91 4.45 6.99 -9.53
N MET A 92 4.50 5.70 -9.86
CA MET A 92 4.41 4.63 -8.86
C MET A 92 5.57 4.68 -7.87
N ALA A 93 6.80 5.00 -8.32
CA ALA A 93 7.93 5.18 -7.44
C ALA A 93 7.73 6.36 -6.47
N ASP A 94 7.21 7.48 -6.97
CA ASP A 94 6.94 8.67 -6.16
C ASP A 94 5.81 8.43 -5.16
N LEU A 95 4.78 7.69 -5.53
CA LEU A 95 3.70 7.27 -4.64
C LEU A 95 4.19 6.36 -3.52
N PHE A 96 5.08 5.41 -3.81
CA PHE A 96 5.70 4.59 -2.76
C PHE A 96 6.45 5.44 -1.74
N ARG A 97 7.25 6.41 -2.20
CA ARG A 97 7.97 7.33 -1.31
C ARG A 97 7.02 8.18 -0.48
N GLN A 98 5.98 8.75 -1.09
CA GLN A 98 4.96 9.54 -0.37
C GLN A 98 4.28 8.73 0.73
N GLY A 99 3.88 7.48 0.44
CA GLY A 99 3.26 6.60 1.43
C GLY A 99 4.19 6.28 2.59
N ARG A 100 5.49 6.06 2.32
CA ARG A 100 6.51 5.78 3.33
C ARG A 100 6.80 6.98 4.22
N ASP A 101 6.90 8.17 3.62
CA ASP A 101 7.33 9.39 4.32
C ASP A 101 6.17 10.10 5.04
N GLY A 102 4.93 9.62 4.86
CA GLY A 102 3.74 10.10 5.57
C GLY A 102 3.15 11.38 4.99
N HIS A 103 3.28 11.58 3.66
CA HIS A 103 2.71 12.71 2.93
C HIS A 103 1.28 12.43 2.45
#